data_AF-A0A8T2SZD1-F1
#
_entry.id   AF-A0A8T2SZD1-F1
#
_cell.length_a   1.000
_cell.length_b   1.000
_cell.length_c   1.000
_cell.angle_alpha   90.00
_cell.angle_beta   90.00
_cell.angle_gamma   90.00
#
_symmetry.space_group_name_H-M   'P 1'
#
loop_
_entity.id
_entity.type
_entity.pdbx_description
1 polymer ?
#
loop_
_entity_poly.entity_id
_entity_poly.type
_entity_poly.pdbx_seq_one_letter_code
_entity_poly.pdbx_strand_id
1 'polypeptide(L)'
;MKFRLENAERALEKHSLVDTGMYKGDATPALLQRRADAVKFDIQMCAAAIIEFAEINSFPVESPSHLKRMIVPFDHLEGAKKLQLTRMLLEASLCEFMFQGFESANYSITLDGNTSEVFDTPTALKRRRLHLFNHFFQEDPQKMQERNECFRMFCQLKISTVIESLFSELVRSHDRFREIAEDGTRKEFPCQNYLSRLAKSVWLLHKVAFSFEPASAEIFRVPPSSCFAKEYMQEEEDIRPTLSCDERERKVAFMTVPGFTLRNSVIKAYVCCVDSLIS
;
A
#
# COMPACT_ATOMS: atom_id res chain seq x y z
N MET A 1 7.63 -10.90 13.96
CA MET A 1 7.04 -10.98 12.60
C MET A 1 5.97 -12.06 12.46
N LYS A 2 6.12 -13.26 13.06
CA LYS A 2 5.07 -14.32 13.10
C LYS A 2 3.69 -13.86 13.63
N PHE A 3 3.66 -13.01 14.65
CA PHE A 3 2.44 -12.56 15.34
C PHE A 3 1.38 -11.85 14.48
N ARG A 4 1.70 -11.43 13.25
CA ARG A 4 0.82 -10.58 12.41
C ARG A 4 0.04 -11.34 11.33
N LEU A 5 0.56 -12.48 10.85
CA LEU A 5 -0.19 -13.39 9.97
C LEU A 5 -1.27 -14.15 10.76
N GLU A 6 -0.96 -14.47 12.02
CA GLU A 6 -1.88 -15.13 12.96
C GLU A 6 -3.19 -14.37 13.13
N ASN A 7 -3.22 -13.04 12.91
CA ASN A 7 -4.46 -12.26 12.99
C ASN A 7 -5.40 -12.57 11.80
N ALA A 8 -4.86 -12.77 10.59
CA ALA A 8 -5.63 -13.15 9.41
C ALA A 8 -6.15 -14.59 9.54
N GLU A 9 -5.30 -15.51 9.99
CA GLU A 9 -5.67 -16.90 10.28
C GLU A 9 -6.76 -16.97 11.37
N ARG A 10 -6.59 -16.24 12.48
CA ARG A 10 -7.61 -16.13 13.55
C ARG A 10 -8.92 -15.49 13.07
N ALA A 11 -8.88 -14.51 12.17
CA ALA A 11 -10.09 -13.91 11.61
C ALA A 11 -10.90 -14.93 10.80
N LEU A 12 -10.21 -15.81 10.06
CA LEU A 12 -10.82 -16.89 9.29
C LEU A 12 -11.37 -18.00 10.21
N GLU A 13 -10.65 -18.38 11.26
CA GLU A 13 -11.13 -19.33 12.27
C GLU A 13 -12.41 -18.81 12.94
N LYS A 14 -12.45 -17.52 13.30
CA LYS A 14 -13.64 -16.89 13.87
C LYS A 14 -14.78 -16.72 12.86
N HIS A 15 -14.53 -16.78 11.55
CA HIS A 15 -15.60 -16.79 10.56
C HIS A 15 -16.50 -18.05 10.68
N SER A 16 -16.00 -19.12 11.31
CA SER A 16 -16.79 -20.33 11.63
C SER A 16 -17.68 -20.19 12.89
N LEU A 17 -17.47 -19.13 13.69
CA LEU A 17 -18.25 -18.80 14.88
C LEU A 17 -19.00 -17.49 14.60
N VAL A 18 -20.31 -17.58 14.39
CA VAL A 18 -21.17 -16.45 14.04
C VAL A 18 -21.22 -15.44 15.19
N ASP A 19 -20.27 -14.50 15.26
CA ASP A 19 -20.43 -13.27 16.02
C ASP A 19 -21.32 -12.33 15.19
N THR A 20 -22.62 -12.32 15.50
CA THR A 20 -23.64 -11.45 14.91
C THR A 20 -23.54 -10.01 15.40
N GLY A 21 -22.51 -9.62 16.15
CA GLY A 21 -22.36 -8.27 16.67
C GLY A 21 -22.31 -7.25 15.54
N MET A 22 -23.41 -6.54 15.28
CA MET A 22 -23.49 -5.52 14.24
C MET A 22 -22.41 -4.43 14.46
N TYR A 23 -21.85 -3.93 13.36
CA TYR A 23 -21.02 -2.72 13.40
C TYR A 23 -21.90 -1.56 13.87
N LYS A 24 -21.38 -0.75 14.80
CA LYS A 24 -22.03 0.51 15.18
C LYS A 24 -21.50 1.62 14.27
N GLY A 25 -22.40 2.37 13.63
CA GLY A 25 -22.07 3.50 12.75
C GLY A 25 -22.06 3.16 11.25
N ASP A 26 -21.74 4.16 10.43
CA ASP A 26 -21.91 4.07 8.96
C ASP A 26 -20.72 3.42 8.22
N ALA A 27 -19.63 3.09 8.94
CA ALA A 27 -18.48 2.39 8.35
C ALA A 27 -18.80 0.91 8.14
N THR A 28 -18.64 0.42 6.90
CA THR A 28 -18.93 -0.97 6.53
C THR A 28 -17.69 -1.70 5.99
N PRO A 29 -17.60 -3.03 6.12
CA PRO A 29 -16.52 -3.81 5.49
C PRO A 29 -16.42 -3.56 3.97
N ALA A 30 -17.56 -3.39 3.29
CA ALA A 30 -17.61 -3.05 1.87
C ALA A 30 -16.98 -1.68 1.56
N LEU A 31 -17.17 -0.69 2.43
CA LEU A 31 -16.50 0.61 2.29
C LEU A 31 -14.97 0.45 2.44
N LEU A 32 -14.52 -0.34 3.42
CA LEU A 32 -13.08 -0.59 3.61
C LEU A 32 -12.47 -1.30 2.39
N GLN A 33 -13.14 -2.33 1.86
CA GLN A 33 -12.72 -3.03 0.62
C GLN A 33 -12.59 -2.05 -0.55
N ARG A 34 -13.63 -1.23 -0.81
CA ARG A 34 -13.60 -0.22 -1.88
C ARG A 34 -12.49 0.83 -1.71
N ARG A 35 -12.00 1.06 -0.50
CA ARG A 35 -10.86 1.96 -0.25
C ARG A 35 -9.53 1.25 -0.42
N ALA A 36 -9.42 -0.01 -0.02
CA ALA A 36 -8.25 -0.84 -0.34
C ALA A 36 -8.09 -0.99 -1.86
N ASP A 37 -9.17 -1.24 -2.60
CA ASP A 37 -9.15 -1.35 -4.06
C ASP A 37 -8.75 -0.03 -4.74
N ALA A 38 -9.23 1.10 -4.21
CA ALA A 38 -8.84 2.43 -4.73
C ALA A 38 -7.37 2.74 -4.50
N VAL A 39 -6.82 2.35 -3.34
CA VAL A 39 -5.39 2.46 -3.07
C VAL A 39 -4.59 1.59 -4.05
N LYS A 40 -5.00 0.33 -4.27
CA LYS A 40 -4.34 -0.53 -5.27
C LYS A 40 -4.32 0.14 -6.64
N PHE A 41 -5.47 0.66 -7.08
CA PHE A 41 -5.57 1.36 -8.36
C PHE A 41 -4.64 2.58 -8.45
N ASP A 42 -4.60 3.45 -7.44
CA ASP A 42 -3.72 4.63 -7.46
C ASP A 42 -2.23 4.24 -7.35
N ILE A 43 -1.87 3.11 -6.69
CA ILE A 43 -0.51 2.55 -6.72
C ILE A 43 -0.14 2.17 -8.15
N GLN A 44 -0.99 1.42 -8.84
CA GLN A 44 -0.77 0.99 -10.23
C GLN A 44 -0.64 2.19 -11.17
N MET A 45 -1.48 3.21 -11.00
CA MET A 45 -1.40 4.44 -11.81
C MET A 45 -0.14 5.25 -11.55
N CYS A 46 0.30 5.33 -10.29
CA CYS A 46 1.55 5.99 -9.96
C CYS A 46 2.76 5.23 -10.52
N ALA A 47 2.77 3.89 -10.40
CA ALA A 47 3.84 3.06 -10.97
C ALA A 47 3.92 3.21 -12.49
N ALA A 48 2.78 3.15 -13.18
CA ALA A 48 2.71 3.34 -14.63
C ALA A 48 3.23 4.72 -15.07
N ALA A 49 2.83 5.80 -14.38
CA ALA A 49 3.27 7.15 -14.70
C ALA A 49 4.79 7.35 -14.52
N ILE A 50 5.39 6.73 -13.49
CA ILE A 50 6.84 6.79 -13.24
C ILE A 50 7.59 5.99 -14.32
N ILE A 51 7.09 4.81 -14.68
CA ILE A 51 7.68 3.97 -15.74
C ILE A 51 7.65 4.69 -17.09
N GLU A 52 6.52 5.31 -17.43
CA GLU A 52 6.37 6.12 -18.65
C GLU A 52 7.31 7.33 -18.63
N PHE A 53 7.34 8.08 -17.52
CA PHE A 53 8.18 9.26 -17.39
C PHE A 53 9.68 8.95 -17.56
N ALA A 54 10.16 7.87 -16.93
CA ALA A 54 11.58 7.53 -16.90
C ALA A 54 11.97 6.46 -17.93
N GLU A 55 11.06 6.07 -18.82
CA GLU A 55 11.26 5.05 -19.86
C GLU A 55 11.84 3.74 -19.27
N ILE A 56 11.33 3.34 -18.09
CA ILE A 56 11.87 2.22 -17.31
C ILE A 56 11.46 0.90 -17.96
N ASN A 57 12.40 0.26 -18.66
CA ASN A 57 12.19 -1.07 -19.23
C ASN A 57 12.53 -2.21 -18.25
N SER A 58 13.40 -1.94 -17.25
CA SER A 58 13.72 -2.85 -16.16
C SER A 58 14.39 -2.15 -14.99
N PHE A 59 14.18 -2.62 -13.76
CA PHE A 59 15.02 -2.21 -12.63
C PHE A 59 16.45 -2.76 -12.76
N PRO A 60 17.48 -1.97 -12.40
CA PRO A 60 18.84 -2.47 -12.35
C PRO A 60 18.99 -3.55 -11.25
N VAL A 61 19.59 -4.70 -11.61
CA VAL A 61 19.92 -5.80 -10.67
C VAL A 61 20.88 -5.32 -9.56
N GLU A 62 21.57 -4.20 -9.78
CA GLU A 62 22.48 -3.54 -8.84
C GLU A 62 21.77 -2.60 -7.83
N SER A 63 20.46 -2.74 -7.63
CA SER A 63 19.71 -1.96 -6.63
C SER A 63 20.17 -2.26 -5.18
N PRO A 64 20.28 -1.26 -4.26
CA PRO A 64 21.14 -1.37 -3.08
C PRO A 64 20.71 -2.30 -1.94
N SER A 65 19.52 -2.93 -1.89
CA SER A 65 19.29 -4.04 -0.93
C SER A 65 17.93 -4.73 -0.99
N HIS A 66 16.79 -4.01 -0.93
CA HIS A 66 15.47 -4.64 -0.81
C HIS A 66 14.98 -5.23 -2.14
N LEU A 67 14.98 -4.43 -3.20
CA LEU A 67 14.53 -4.84 -4.53
C LEU A 67 15.38 -5.96 -5.13
N LYS A 68 16.69 -5.98 -4.87
CA LYS A 68 17.58 -7.03 -5.38
C LYS A 68 17.12 -8.43 -4.97
N ARG A 69 16.69 -8.63 -3.72
CA ARG A 69 16.17 -9.92 -3.25
C ARG A 69 14.85 -10.30 -3.91
N MET A 70 14.06 -9.31 -4.33
CA MET A 70 12.79 -9.50 -5.01
C MET A 70 12.97 -9.80 -6.51
N ILE A 71 14.07 -9.34 -7.11
CA ILE A 71 14.37 -9.49 -8.55
C ILE A 71 14.96 -10.88 -8.87
N VAL A 72 15.90 -11.38 -8.05
CA VAL A 72 16.68 -12.61 -8.33
C VAL A 72 15.83 -13.82 -8.76
N PRO A 73 14.68 -14.14 -8.13
CA PRO A 73 13.85 -15.27 -8.56
C PRO A 73 13.31 -15.16 -10.00
N PHE A 74 13.38 -13.98 -10.59
CA PHE A 74 12.80 -13.64 -11.88
C PHE A 74 13.84 -13.17 -12.92
N ASP A 75 15.14 -13.39 -12.68
CA ASP A 75 16.20 -12.97 -13.60
C ASP A 75 16.07 -13.57 -15.01
N HIS A 76 15.36 -14.70 -15.13
CA HIS A 76 15.07 -15.39 -16.37
C HIS A 76 13.95 -14.76 -17.22
N LEU A 77 13.23 -13.76 -16.69
CA LEU A 77 12.13 -13.13 -17.42
C LEU A 77 12.64 -12.13 -18.46
N GLU A 78 12.00 -12.14 -19.62
CA GLU A 78 12.30 -11.24 -20.73
C GLU A 78 11.03 -10.55 -21.26
N GLY A 79 11.25 -9.51 -22.08
CA GLY A 79 10.19 -8.79 -22.78
C GLY A 79 9.07 -8.28 -21.86
N ALA A 80 7.82 -8.54 -22.24
CA ALA A 80 6.64 -8.06 -21.53
C ALA A 80 6.56 -8.53 -20.07
N LYS A 81 7.06 -9.74 -19.76
CA LYS A 81 7.06 -10.28 -18.39
C LYS A 81 8.04 -9.54 -17.48
N LYS A 82 9.21 -9.17 -18.01
CA LYS A 82 10.19 -8.35 -17.27
C LYS A 82 9.65 -6.95 -16.99
N LEU A 83 8.94 -6.36 -17.95
CA LEU A 83 8.27 -5.07 -17.76
C LEU A 83 7.15 -5.17 -16.71
N GLN A 84 6.37 -6.24 -16.72
CA GLN A 84 5.33 -6.48 -15.71
C GLN A 84 5.91 -6.66 -14.30
N LEU A 85 7.00 -7.43 -14.16
CA LEU A 85 7.72 -7.54 -12.90
C LEU A 85 8.22 -6.17 -12.43
N THR A 86 8.82 -5.40 -13.32
CA THR A 86 9.30 -4.04 -13.04
C THR A 86 8.17 -3.17 -12.49
N ARG A 87 7.00 -3.20 -13.13
CA ARG A 87 5.80 -2.52 -12.62
C ARG A 87 5.46 -2.98 -11.20
N MET A 88 5.37 -4.28 -10.96
CA MET A 88 5.01 -4.83 -9.65
C MET A 88 6.03 -4.53 -8.55
N LEU A 89 7.33 -4.46 -8.87
CA LEU A 89 8.38 -4.05 -7.93
C LEU A 89 8.22 -2.59 -7.52
N LEU A 90 7.92 -1.72 -8.49
CA LEU A 90 7.65 -0.31 -8.21
C LEU A 90 6.35 -0.14 -7.40
N GLU A 91 5.30 -0.89 -7.73
CA GLU A 91 4.06 -0.94 -6.95
C GLU A 91 4.34 -1.34 -5.49
N ALA A 92 5.15 -2.38 -5.25
CA ALA A 92 5.55 -2.82 -3.92
C ALA A 92 6.34 -1.75 -3.14
N SER A 93 7.31 -1.08 -3.78
CA SER A 93 8.06 0.02 -3.14
C SER A 93 7.17 1.21 -2.79
N LEU A 94 6.32 1.66 -3.71
CA LEU A 94 5.36 2.74 -3.46
C LEU A 94 4.43 2.39 -2.29
N CYS A 95 3.95 1.14 -2.26
CA CYS A 95 3.15 0.64 -1.18
C CYS A 95 3.89 0.68 0.16
N GLU A 96 5.14 0.21 0.22
CA GLU A 96 5.94 0.21 1.43
C GLU A 96 6.06 1.61 2.03
N PHE A 97 6.47 2.60 1.23
CA PHE A 97 6.63 3.98 1.69
C PHE A 97 5.30 4.60 2.14
N MET A 98 4.24 4.39 1.37
CA MET A 98 2.93 4.91 1.71
C MET A 98 2.43 4.29 3.03
N PHE A 99 2.46 2.98 3.19
CA PHE A 99 1.96 2.28 4.38
C PHE A 99 2.92 2.25 5.58
N GLN A 100 4.10 2.86 5.48
CA GLN A 100 5.02 2.98 6.61
C GLN A 100 4.36 3.72 7.78
N GLY A 101 4.20 3.01 8.91
CA GLY A 101 3.57 3.55 10.13
C GLY A 101 2.04 3.53 10.14
N PHE A 102 1.37 2.84 9.21
CA PHE A 102 -0.10 2.82 9.08
C PHE A 102 -0.83 2.42 10.38
N GLU A 103 -0.24 1.54 11.17
CA GLU A 103 -0.75 1.09 12.48
C GLU A 103 -0.84 2.22 13.51
N SER A 104 -0.07 3.30 13.33
CA SER A 104 -0.01 4.40 14.28
C SER A 104 -1.30 5.23 14.24
N ALA A 105 -1.82 5.56 15.42
CA ALA A 105 -2.90 6.55 15.54
C ALA A 105 -2.50 7.91 14.93
N ASN A 106 -1.19 8.22 14.96
CA ASN A 106 -0.58 9.44 14.45
C ASN A 106 -0.13 9.33 12.98
N TYR A 107 -0.46 8.23 12.29
CA TYR A 107 -0.08 8.03 10.89
C TYR A 107 -0.53 9.20 9.99
N SER A 108 -1.75 9.70 10.22
CA SER A 108 -2.30 10.86 9.53
C SER A 108 -1.91 12.21 10.17
N ILE A 109 -0.80 12.21 10.92
CA ILE A 109 -0.17 13.31 11.67
C ILE A 109 -1.22 14.18 12.36
N THR A 110 -1.82 13.52 13.35
CA THR A 110 -2.60 14.08 14.47
C THR A 110 -3.52 15.24 14.14
N LEU A 111 -4.81 14.89 14.06
CA LEU A 111 -5.98 15.76 14.16
C LEU A 111 -5.66 17.17 14.66
N ASP A 112 -5.78 18.12 13.73
CA ASP A 112 -5.81 19.57 13.92
C ASP A 112 -4.71 20.09 14.87
N GLY A 113 -3.59 20.59 14.32
CA GLY A 113 -2.45 21.17 15.06
C GLY A 113 -2.77 22.32 16.04
N ASN A 114 -4.04 22.64 16.24
CA ASN A 114 -4.59 23.32 17.39
C ASN A 114 -5.62 22.41 18.06
N THR A 115 -5.34 22.03 19.31
CA THR A 115 -6.15 21.27 20.30
C THR A 115 -5.52 19.89 20.56
N SER A 116 -4.88 19.62 21.69
CA SER A 116 -5.54 19.41 22.99
C SER A 116 -7.06 19.17 22.99
N GLU A 117 -7.66 18.69 21.90
CA GLU A 117 -8.96 18.05 21.95
C GLU A 117 -8.65 16.65 22.47
N VAL A 118 -8.49 16.58 23.79
CA VAL A 118 -8.60 15.34 24.53
C VAL A 118 -9.98 14.80 24.15
N PHE A 119 -10.06 13.91 23.15
CA PHE A 119 -11.33 13.31 22.80
C PHE A 119 -11.84 12.61 24.05
N ASP A 120 -13.02 13.03 24.52
CA ASP A 120 -13.61 12.52 25.77
C ASP A 120 -13.75 10.99 25.76
N THR A 121 -13.82 10.37 24.57
CA THR A 121 -13.88 8.91 24.40
C THR A 121 -13.23 8.40 23.10
N PRO A 122 -12.76 7.14 23.06
CA PRO A 122 -12.34 6.46 21.82
C PRO A 122 -13.41 6.46 20.71
N THR A 123 -14.69 6.46 21.10
CA THR A 123 -15.85 6.52 20.20
C THR A 123 -15.93 7.86 19.45
N ALA A 124 -15.68 8.98 20.14
CA ALA A 124 -15.68 10.31 19.51
C ALA A 124 -14.60 10.42 18.42
N LEU A 125 -13.40 9.88 18.69
CA LEU A 125 -12.31 9.82 17.72
C LEU A 125 -12.67 9.01 16.47
N LYS A 126 -13.33 7.87 16.64
CA LYS A 126 -13.78 7.00 15.53
C LYS A 126 -14.80 7.71 14.63
N ARG A 127 -15.78 8.38 15.23
CA ARG A 127 -16.76 9.20 14.49
C ARG A 127 -16.10 10.37 13.74
N ARG A 128 -15.15 11.07 14.38
CA ARG A 128 -14.39 12.16 13.73
C ARG A 128 -13.63 11.66 12.51
N ARG A 129 -13.00 10.47 12.58
CA ARG A 129 -12.33 9.86 11.42
C ARG A 129 -13.29 9.61 10.26
N LEU A 130 -14.48 9.06 10.53
CA LEU A 130 -15.49 8.84 9.50
C LEU A 130 -16.04 10.16 8.92
N HIS A 131 -16.23 11.17 9.76
CA HIS A 131 -16.60 12.52 9.31
C HIS A 131 -15.55 13.11 8.37
N LEU A 132 -14.27 13.05 8.74
CA LEU A 132 -13.16 13.52 7.88
C LEU A 132 -13.13 12.76 6.54
N PHE A 133 -13.37 11.45 6.56
CA PHE A 133 -13.52 10.67 5.33
C PHE A 133 -14.65 11.22 4.45
N ASN A 134 -15.86 11.34 5.00
CA ASN A 134 -17.05 11.81 4.26
C ASN A 134 -16.89 13.25 3.75
N HIS A 135 -16.16 14.10 4.47
CA HIS A 135 -15.90 15.48 4.08
C HIS A 135 -14.93 15.57 2.89
N PHE A 136 -13.87 14.75 2.88
CA PHE A 136 -12.76 14.90 1.93
C PHE A 136 -12.73 13.88 0.79
N PHE A 137 -13.57 12.83 0.80
CA PHE A 137 -13.42 11.74 -0.19
C PHE A 137 -13.62 12.20 -1.64
N GLN A 138 -14.47 13.20 -1.89
CA GLN A 138 -14.71 13.76 -3.22
C GLN A 138 -13.82 14.96 -3.56
N GLU A 139 -13.08 15.51 -2.60
CA GLU A 139 -12.30 16.74 -2.80
C GLU A 139 -10.97 16.45 -3.51
N ASP A 140 -10.57 17.29 -4.46
CA ASP A 140 -9.28 17.14 -5.14
C ASP A 140 -8.10 17.19 -4.14
N PRO A 141 -7.04 16.35 -4.29
CA PRO A 141 -5.90 16.36 -3.37
C PRO A 141 -5.22 17.73 -3.21
N GLN A 142 -5.15 18.56 -4.25
CA GLN A 142 -4.52 19.89 -4.16
C GLN A 142 -5.37 20.81 -3.29
N LYS A 143 -6.69 20.87 -3.54
CA LYS A 143 -7.64 21.64 -2.71
C LYS A 143 -7.64 21.16 -1.25
N MET A 144 -7.54 19.85 -1.06
CA MET A 144 -7.47 19.27 0.29
C MET A 144 -6.20 19.71 1.03
N GLN A 145 -5.05 19.82 0.35
CA GLN A 145 -3.82 20.32 0.96
C GLN A 145 -3.92 21.81 1.35
N GLU A 146 -4.69 22.62 0.63
CA GLU A 146 -4.93 24.03 0.98
C GLU A 146 -5.81 24.18 2.23
N ARG A 147 -6.77 23.27 2.42
CA ARG A 147 -7.83 23.39 3.45
C ARG A 147 -7.60 22.51 4.68
N ASN A 148 -6.73 21.51 4.59
CA ASN A 148 -6.45 20.57 5.66
C ASN A 148 -4.95 20.48 5.93
N GLU A 149 -4.50 21.14 7.00
CA GLU A 149 -3.09 21.19 7.37
C GLU A 149 -2.49 19.80 7.67
N CYS A 150 -3.22 18.93 8.37
CA CYS A 150 -2.76 17.57 8.67
C CYS A 150 -2.52 16.77 7.39
N PHE A 151 -3.43 16.89 6.40
CA PHE A 151 -3.28 16.24 5.12
C PHE A 151 -2.13 16.84 4.32
N ARG A 152 -1.96 18.17 4.34
CA ARG A 152 -0.81 18.84 3.71
C ARG A 152 0.51 18.32 4.26
N MET A 153 0.67 18.27 5.58
CA MET A 153 1.87 17.73 6.23
C MET A 153 2.08 16.25 5.91
N PHE A 154 1.01 15.46 5.96
CA PHE A 154 1.04 14.04 5.59
C PHE A 154 1.51 13.85 4.15
N CYS A 155 0.94 14.59 3.19
CA CYS A 155 1.33 14.56 1.79
C CYS A 155 2.79 14.95 1.61
N GLN A 156 3.23 16.07 2.19
CA GLN A 156 4.62 16.52 2.09
C GLN A 156 5.59 15.43 2.56
N LEU A 157 5.35 14.86 3.74
CA LEU A 157 6.21 13.82 4.28
C LEU A 157 6.21 12.56 3.41
N LYS A 158 5.04 12.04 3.04
CA LYS A 158 4.94 10.81 2.22
C LYS A 158 5.54 10.98 0.83
N ILE A 159 5.23 12.09 0.16
CA ILE A 159 5.70 12.36 -1.20
C ILE A 159 7.22 12.60 -1.20
N SER A 160 7.75 13.37 -0.24
CA SER A 160 9.20 13.57 -0.13
C SER A 160 9.94 12.26 0.13
N THR A 161 9.45 11.40 1.04
CA THR A 161 10.06 10.08 1.28
C THR A 161 10.07 9.21 0.03
N VAL A 162 8.97 9.19 -0.74
CA VAL A 162 8.90 8.43 -1.99
C VAL A 162 9.88 8.97 -3.02
N ILE A 163 9.91 10.30 -3.24
CA ILE A 163 10.82 10.92 -4.21
C ILE A 163 12.28 10.64 -3.82
N GLU A 164 12.66 10.86 -2.56
CA GLU A 164 14.03 10.59 -2.10
C GLU A 164 14.44 9.14 -2.35
N SER A 165 13.54 8.19 -2.07
CA SER A 165 13.79 6.77 -2.27
C SER A 165 13.94 6.41 -3.75
N LEU A 166 13.03 6.87 -4.61
CA LEU A 166 13.10 6.64 -6.07
C LEU A 166 14.38 7.20 -6.66
N PHE A 167 14.79 8.41 -6.27
CA PHE A 167 16.04 9.00 -6.73
C PHE A 167 17.24 8.21 -6.22
N SER A 168 17.23 7.72 -4.99
CA SER A 168 18.32 6.90 -4.46
C SER A 168 18.53 5.59 -5.24
N GLU A 169 17.45 5.02 -5.77
CA GLU A 169 17.44 3.74 -6.49
C GLU A 169 17.70 3.91 -8.00
N LEU A 170 17.10 4.92 -8.63
CA LEU A 170 17.00 5.03 -10.08
C LEU A 170 17.99 6.01 -10.72
N VAL A 171 18.58 6.94 -9.95
CA VAL A 171 19.47 8.00 -10.50
C VAL A 171 20.70 7.45 -11.23
N ARG A 172 21.18 6.25 -10.84
CA ARG A 172 22.36 5.64 -11.46
C ARG A 172 22.03 5.05 -12.84
N SER A 173 20.83 4.52 -13.01
CA SER A 173 20.46 3.71 -14.17
C SER A 173 19.49 4.38 -15.14
N HIS A 174 18.92 5.54 -14.79
CA HIS A 174 17.92 6.22 -15.62
C HIS A 174 18.27 7.70 -15.82
N ASP A 175 18.43 8.11 -17.08
CA ASP A 175 18.91 9.44 -17.45
C ASP A 175 17.97 10.56 -16.98
N ARG A 176 16.65 10.35 -17.04
CA ARG A 176 15.64 11.31 -16.54
C ARG A 176 15.79 11.62 -15.04
N PHE A 177 16.11 10.61 -14.24
CA PHE A 177 16.37 10.81 -12.80
C PHE A 177 17.72 11.52 -12.58
N ARG A 178 18.71 11.28 -13.45
CA ARG A 178 20.01 11.98 -13.39
C ARG A 178 19.86 13.46 -13.73
N GLU A 179 19.17 13.78 -14.82
CA GLU A 179 18.85 15.14 -15.27
C GLU A 179 18.21 15.96 -14.13
N ILE A 180 17.11 15.48 -13.54
CA ILE A 180 16.45 16.18 -12.42
C ILE A 180 17.36 16.29 -11.18
N ALA A 181 18.23 15.31 -10.93
CA ALA A 181 19.14 15.35 -9.80
C ALA A 181 20.25 16.40 -9.99
N GLU A 182 20.77 16.56 -11.21
CA GLU A 182 21.79 17.55 -11.59
C GLU A 182 21.21 18.96 -11.62
N ASP A 183 19.98 19.12 -12.10
CA ASP A 183 19.26 20.40 -12.14
C ASP A 183 18.76 20.86 -10.76
N GLY A 184 18.76 19.97 -9.76
CA GLY A 184 18.25 20.26 -8.42
C GLY A 184 16.72 20.40 -8.32
N THR A 185 15.99 19.97 -9.35
CA THR A 185 14.54 20.15 -9.51
C THR A 185 13.71 18.98 -8.95
N ARG A 186 14.23 18.21 -7.99
CA ARG A 186 13.50 17.05 -7.39
C ARG A 186 12.14 17.41 -6.81
N LYS A 187 11.97 18.65 -6.32
CA LYS A 187 10.70 19.17 -5.81
C LYS A 187 9.65 19.42 -6.90
N GLU A 188 10.04 19.34 -8.16
CA GLU A 188 9.19 19.52 -9.35
C GLU A 188 9.00 18.19 -10.10
N PHE A 189 9.27 17.06 -9.43
CA PHE A 189 9.15 15.72 -10.00
C PHE A 189 7.80 15.54 -10.75
N PRO A 190 7.80 15.18 -12.05
CA PRO A 190 6.59 15.24 -12.88
C PRO A 190 5.43 14.36 -12.41
N CYS A 191 5.69 13.28 -11.68
CA CYS A 191 4.65 12.37 -11.20
C CYS A 191 3.99 12.80 -9.87
N GLN A 192 4.24 14.02 -9.38
CA GLN A 192 3.71 14.50 -8.09
C GLN A 192 2.18 14.46 -7.96
N ASN A 193 1.45 14.68 -9.06
CA ASN A 193 -0.01 14.59 -9.04
C ASN A 193 -0.51 13.16 -8.76
N TYR A 194 0.16 12.16 -9.33
CA TYR A 194 -0.13 10.75 -9.04
C TYR A 194 0.21 10.40 -7.58
N LEU A 195 1.35 10.88 -7.10
CA LEU A 195 1.76 10.70 -5.70
C LEU A 195 0.78 11.37 -4.72
N SER A 196 0.27 12.55 -5.05
CA SER A 196 -0.74 13.27 -4.24
C SER A 196 -2.08 12.53 -4.20
N ARG A 197 -2.50 11.97 -5.33
CA ARG A 197 -3.70 11.11 -5.40
C ARG A 197 -3.54 9.85 -4.56
N LEU A 198 -2.40 9.16 -4.70
CA LEU A 198 -2.10 7.97 -3.90
C LEU A 198 -2.05 8.29 -2.40
N ALA A 199 -1.38 9.38 -2.00
CA ALA A 199 -1.35 9.82 -0.62
C ALA A 199 -2.77 10.09 -0.08
N LYS A 200 -3.64 10.76 -0.85
CA LYS A 200 -5.06 10.96 -0.49
C LYS A 200 -5.77 9.63 -0.27
N SER A 201 -5.65 8.69 -1.20
CA SER A 201 -6.33 7.39 -1.11
C SER A 201 -5.90 6.60 0.12
N VAL A 202 -4.60 6.59 0.44
CA VAL A 202 -4.08 5.90 1.63
C VAL A 202 -4.51 6.62 2.92
N TRP A 203 -4.53 7.95 2.92
CA TRP A 203 -5.02 8.73 4.06
C TRP A 203 -6.50 8.45 4.35
N LEU A 204 -7.34 8.42 3.31
CA LEU A 204 -8.76 8.10 3.43
C LEU A 204 -8.99 6.66 3.88
N LEU A 205 -8.19 5.71 3.37
CA LEU A 205 -8.21 4.33 3.84
C LEU A 205 -7.89 4.26 5.34
N HIS A 206 -6.91 5.02 5.83
CA HIS A 206 -6.62 5.11 7.27
C HIS A 206 -7.80 5.63 8.07
N LYS A 207 -8.51 6.66 7.58
CA LYS A 207 -9.71 7.19 8.26
C LYS A 207 -10.80 6.14 8.37
N VAL A 208 -11.07 5.37 7.31
CA VAL A 208 -12.07 4.29 7.34
C VAL A 208 -11.60 3.12 8.22
N ALA A 209 -10.35 2.66 8.06
CA ALA A 209 -9.83 1.53 8.84
C ALA A 209 -9.91 1.76 10.35
N PHE A 210 -9.70 3.00 10.80
CA PHE A 210 -9.72 3.36 12.21
C PHE A 210 -11.05 3.97 12.70
N SER A 211 -12.13 3.94 11.90
CA SER A 211 -13.45 4.44 12.33
C SER A 211 -14.42 3.35 12.82
N PHE A 212 -14.10 2.08 12.66
CA PHE A 212 -14.97 0.96 13.05
C PHE A 212 -15.16 0.81 14.56
N GLU A 213 -16.38 0.53 15.01
CA GLU A 213 -16.71 0.23 16.42
C GLU A 213 -17.15 -1.25 16.62
N PRO A 214 -16.71 -1.93 17.71
CA PRO A 214 -15.85 -1.45 18.78
C PRO A 214 -14.35 -1.56 18.44
N ALA A 215 -13.95 -2.35 17.44
CA ALA A 215 -12.56 -2.56 17.05
C ALA A 215 -12.27 -1.97 15.66
N SER A 216 -11.09 -1.37 15.50
CA SER A 216 -10.58 -0.89 14.21
C SER A 216 -10.19 -2.05 13.32
N ALA A 217 -10.08 -1.82 12.01
CA ALA A 217 -9.41 -2.75 11.12
C ALA A 217 -7.91 -2.77 11.41
N GLU A 218 -7.31 -3.95 11.29
CA GLU A 218 -5.88 -4.16 11.47
C GLU A 218 -5.25 -4.48 10.13
N ILE A 219 -4.14 -3.81 9.82
CA ILE A 219 -3.33 -4.10 8.64
C ILE A 219 -2.47 -5.35 8.90
N PHE A 220 -2.44 -6.28 7.95
CA PHE A 220 -1.46 -7.37 7.95
C PHE A 220 -0.58 -7.29 6.70
N ARG A 221 0.67 -7.72 6.85
CA ARG A 221 1.66 -7.75 5.77
C ARG A 221 2.17 -9.16 5.62
N VAL A 222 2.27 -9.61 4.37
CA VAL A 222 2.73 -10.96 4.04
C VAL A 222 4.24 -10.92 3.81
N PRO A 223 5.04 -11.61 4.63
CA PRO A 223 6.49 -11.63 4.45
C PRO A 223 6.89 -12.52 3.26
N PRO A 224 8.03 -12.22 2.62
CA PRO A 224 8.64 -13.12 1.64
C PRO A 224 8.80 -14.54 2.18
N SER A 225 8.75 -15.52 1.29
CA SER A 225 8.81 -16.97 1.55
C SER A 225 7.64 -17.56 2.35
N SER A 226 6.57 -16.80 2.60
CA SER A 226 5.32 -17.34 3.12
C SER A 226 4.69 -18.31 2.12
N CYS A 227 4.02 -19.37 2.58
CA CYS A 227 3.15 -20.15 1.70
C CYS A 227 1.99 -19.27 1.21
N PHE A 228 1.64 -19.40 -0.06
CA PHE A 228 0.45 -18.75 -0.57
C PHE A 228 -0.81 -19.35 0.06
N ALA A 229 -1.76 -18.49 0.44
CA ALA A 229 -3.04 -18.89 1.02
C ALA A 229 -4.16 -18.03 0.41
N LYS A 230 -4.98 -18.63 -0.45
CA LYS A 230 -6.03 -17.93 -1.21
C LYS A 230 -7.10 -17.27 -0.33
N GLU A 231 -7.21 -17.70 0.93
CA GLU A 231 -8.20 -17.22 1.88
C GLU A 231 -7.96 -15.74 2.25
N TYR A 232 -6.69 -15.33 2.36
CA TYR A 232 -6.30 -13.98 2.75
C TYR A 232 -5.26 -13.34 1.81
N MET A 233 -4.87 -14.03 0.74
CA MET A 233 -3.99 -13.52 -0.30
C MET A 233 -4.65 -13.59 -1.68
N GLN A 234 -4.33 -12.62 -2.53
CA GLN A 234 -4.67 -12.59 -3.94
C GLN A 234 -3.38 -12.45 -4.75
N GLU A 235 -3.19 -13.34 -5.72
CA GLU A 235 -2.03 -13.27 -6.61
C GLU A 235 -2.22 -12.11 -7.60
N GLU A 236 -1.14 -11.36 -7.85
CA GLU A 236 -1.11 -10.39 -8.96
C GLU A 236 -1.16 -11.11 -10.30
N GLU A 237 -1.55 -10.38 -11.36
CA GLU A 237 -1.68 -10.95 -12.70
C GLU A 237 -0.42 -11.68 -13.18
N ASP A 238 -0.67 -12.76 -13.91
CA ASP A 238 0.20 -13.91 -13.99
C ASP A 238 1.51 -13.67 -14.78
N ILE A 239 2.61 -13.37 -14.08
CA ILE A 239 3.96 -13.34 -14.68
C ILE A 239 4.48 -14.77 -14.96
N ARG A 240 3.79 -15.82 -14.50
CA ARG A 240 4.30 -17.20 -14.53
C ARG A 240 4.52 -17.71 -15.97
N PRO A 241 5.55 -18.55 -16.21
CA PRO A 241 5.40 -19.60 -17.21
C PRO A 241 4.31 -20.56 -16.72
N THR A 242 3.39 -20.95 -17.60
CA THR A 242 2.27 -21.87 -17.32
C THR A 242 2.77 -23.22 -16.80
N LEU A 243 3.04 -23.32 -15.50
CA LEU A 243 3.33 -24.57 -14.82
C LEU A 243 2.34 -24.72 -13.66
N SER A 244 1.61 -25.83 -13.71
CA SER A 244 0.53 -26.18 -12.80
C SER A 244 1.11 -26.70 -11.47
N CYS A 245 1.67 -25.83 -10.64
CA CYS A 245 2.14 -26.20 -9.31
C CYS A 245 1.00 -26.10 -8.28
N ASP A 246 1.00 -27.01 -7.29
CA ASP A 246 0.02 -27.04 -6.20
C ASP A 246 0.09 -25.75 -5.36
N GLU A 247 -1.02 -25.33 -4.75
CA GLU A 247 -1.06 -24.12 -3.89
C GLU A 247 -0.03 -24.17 -2.76
N ARG A 248 0.27 -25.38 -2.27
CA ARG A 248 1.22 -25.63 -1.18
C ARG A 248 2.67 -25.45 -1.60
N GLU A 249 2.95 -25.49 -2.90
CA GLU A 249 4.27 -25.32 -3.48
C GLU A 249 4.52 -23.86 -3.88
N ARG A 250 3.55 -22.97 -3.71
CA ARG A 250 3.68 -21.55 -4.03
C ARG A 250 4.17 -20.74 -2.84
N LYS A 251 5.22 -19.95 -3.08
CA LYS A 251 5.86 -19.08 -2.09
C LYS A 251 5.71 -17.63 -2.52
N VAL A 252 5.37 -16.77 -1.55
CA VAL A 252 5.31 -15.33 -1.77
C VAL A 252 6.73 -14.80 -2.00
N ALA A 253 6.99 -14.21 -3.17
CA ALA A 253 8.23 -13.48 -3.41
C ALA A 253 8.19 -12.12 -2.71
N PHE A 254 7.10 -11.38 -2.92
CA PHE A 254 6.86 -10.09 -2.28
C PHE A 254 5.38 -9.71 -2.30
N MET A 255 5.03 -8.70 -1.51
CA MET A 255 3.68 -8.16 -1.39
C MET A 255 3.60 -6.81 -2.12
N THR A 256 2.59 -6.62 -2.97
CA THR A 256 2.33 -5.35 -3.66
C THR A 256 1.37 -4.45 -2.88
N VAL A 257 0.39 -5.03 -2.18
CA VAL A 257 -0.57 -4.30 -1.35
C VAL A 257 -0.88 -5.10 -0.08
N PRO A 258 -0.89 -4.48 1.12
CA PRO A 258 -1.24 -5.16 2.37
C PRO A 258 -2.71 -5.55 2.42
N GLY A 259 -3.02 -6.53 3.27
CA GLY A 259 -4.39 -6.90 3.58
C GLY A 259 -4.87 -6.30 4.89
N PHE A 260 -6.17 -6.44 5.16
CA PHE A 260 -6.80 -5.98 6.39
C PHE A 260 -7.68 -7.04 7.01
N THR A 261 -7.64 -7.14 8.34
CA THR A 261 -8.59 -7.92 9.12
C THR A 261 -9.53 -6.98 9.85
N LEU A 262 -10.82 -7.25 9.78
CA LEU A 262 -11.85 -6.53 10.50
C LEU A 262 -12.83 -7.54 11.10
N ARG A 263 -12.63 -7.86 12.39
CA ARG A 263 -13.34 -8.95 13.09
C ARG A 263 -13.24 -10.26 12.30
N ASN A 264 -14.34 -10.69 11.67
CA ASN A 264 -14.44 -11.94 10.91
C ASN A 264 -14.30 -11.70 9.40
N SER A 265 -14.08 -10.46 8.96
CA SER A 265 -13.87 -10.12 7.54
C SER A 265 -12.39 -9.95 7.24
N VAL A 266 -11.98 -10.45 6.07
CA VAL A 266 -10.62 -10.30 5.55
C VAL A 266 -10.67 -9.59 4.20
N ILE A 267 -9.90 -8.53 4.08
CA ILE A 267 -9.53 -7.91 2.81
C ILE A 267 -8.16 -8.47 2.44
N LYS A 268 -8.08 -9.11 1.28
CA LYS A 268 -6.89 -9.88 0.89
C LYS A 268 -5.70 -8.96 0.63
N ALA A 269 -4.51 -9.45 1.01
CA ALA A 269 -3.25 -8.85 0.56
C ALA A 269 -2.99 -9.26 -0.89
N TYR A 270 -2.40 -8.37 -1.68
CA TYR A 270 -1.94 -8.69 -3.03
C TYR A 270 -0.46 -9.07 -3.01
N VAL A 271 -0.14 -10.20 -3.65
CA VAL A 271 1.19 -10.81 -3.59
C VAL A 271 1.66 -11.27 -4.97
N CYS A 272 2.96 -11.18 -5.19
CA CYS A 272 3.65 -11.88 -6.25
C CYS A 272 4.18 -13.21 -5.70
N CYS A 273 3.90 -14.31 -6.39
CA CYS A 273 4.35 -15.64 -6.01
C CYS A 273 5.41 -16.17 -6.96
N VAL A 274 6.23 -17.09 -6.45
CA VAL A 274 7.16 -17.93 -7.19
C VAL A 274 6.92 -19.38 -6.80
N ASP A 275 7.24 -20.28 -7.71
CA ASP A 275 7.24 -21.72 -7.40
C ASP A 275 8.41 -22.03 -6.47
N SER A 276 8.15 -22.83 -5.43
CA SER A 276 9.17 -23.26 -4.45
C SER A 276 10.32 -24.07 -5.04
N LEU A 277 10.22 -24.48 -6.32
CA LEU A 277 11.28 -25.17 -7.06
C LEU A 277 12.36 -24.23 -7.63
N ILE A 278 12.17 -22.90 -7.52
CA ILE A 278 13.07 -21.87 -8.08
C ILE A 278 13.82 -21.09 -6.96
N SER A 279 13.55 -21.38 -5.68
CA SER A 279 14.17 -20.69 -4.53
C SER A 279 15.51 -21.27 -4.09
#